data_AF-A0A0M3J4W3-F1
#
_entry.id   AF-A0A0M3J4W3-F1
#
_cell.length_a   1.000
_cell.length_b   1.000
_cell.length_c   1.000
_cell.angle_alpha   90.00
_cell.angle_beta   90.00
_cell.angle_gamma   90.00
#
_symmetry.space_group_name_H-M   'P 1'
#
loop_
_entity.id
_entity.type
_entity.pdbx_description
1 polymer ?
#
loop_
_entity_poly.entity_id
_entity_poly.type
_entity_poly.pdbx_seq_one_letter_code
_entity_poly.pdbx_strand_id
1 'polypeptide(L)'
;LIRELDRDELFDKAKGEILDEIVNLSLVGAEKWESILKKKLWSAVAAHVFDQILMPAAAVDNAGTFNTLIDIKLKHWADKELANKSVQTGWETLSEVFREQVQSLDARASRSGAHDPVFDRLKEAVLEAALSEHKWDAKALDYLRVIQLNAMEDRLVPDRRAWDRAIQFMTTSVQDRLNEVDIALVVLDR
;
A
#
# COMPACT_ATOMS: atom_id res chain seq x y z
N LEU A 1 -0.53 -29.40 36.29
CA LEU A 1 0.78 -28.74 36.12
C LEU A 1 0.93 -28.46 34.63
N ILE A 2 0.90 -27.18 34.24
CA ILE A 2 1.20 -26.78 32.87
C ILE A 2 2.71 -26.97 32.70
N ARG A 3 3.13 -27.72 31.70
CA ARG A 3 4.54 -27.95 31.39
C ARG A 3 5.16 -26.61 30.99
N GLU A 4 6.25 -26.21 31.65
CA GLU A 4 7.06 -25.08 31.24
C GLU A 4 7.82 -25.44 29.97
N LEU A 5 7.78 -24.56 28.97
CA LEU A 5 8.50 -24.71 27.71
C LEU A 5 9.87 -24.06 27.84
N ASP A 6 10.89 -24.69 27.25
CA ASP A 6 12.20 -24.06 27.15
C ASP A 6 12.25 -22.99 26.03
N ARG A 7 13.38 -22.29 25.92
CA ARG A 7 13.55 -21.21 24.93
C ARG A 7 13.37 -21.70 23.50
N ASP A 8 13.90 -22.87 23.16
CA ASP A 8 13.89 -23.36 21.78
C ASP A 8 12.48 -23.85 21.43
N GLU A 9 11.78 -24.48 22.39
CA GLU A 9 10.36 -24.82 22.27
C GLU A 9 9.47 -23.58 22.11
N LEU A 10 9.75 -22.49 22.84
CA LEU A 10 9.05 -21.22 22.65
C LEU A 10 9.32 -20.61 21.28
N PHE A 11 10.55 -20.67 20.78
CA PHE A 11 10.88 -20.17 19.44
C PHE A 11 10.14 -20.96 18.35
N ASP A 12 10.17 -22.29 18.41
CA ASP A 12 9.48 -23.14 17.43
C ASP A 12 7.97 -22.94 17.47
N LYS A 13 7.41 -22.75 18.67
CA LYS A 13 5.98 -22.40 18.83
C LYS A 13 5.65 -21.04 18.20
N ALA A 14 6.44 -20.00 18.51
CA ALA A 14 6.24 -18.66 17.94
C ALA A 14 6.33 -18.68 16.41
N LYS A 15 7.32 -19.40 15.88
CA LYS A 15 7.49 -19.61 14.44
C LYS A 15 6.27 -20.32 13.84
N GLY A 16 5.75 -21.36 14.49
CA GLY A 16 4.53 -22.06 14.06
C GLY A 16 3.32 -21.13 13.97
N GLU A 17 3.06 -20.36 15.02
CA GLU A 17 1.93 -19.40 15.06
C GLU A 17 2.07 -18.31 13.98
N ILE A 18 3.28 -17.78 13.76
CA ILE A 18 3.55 -16.78 12.71
C ILE A 18 3.35 -17.39 11.31
N LEU A 19 3.80 -18.63 11.09
CA LEU A 19 3.59 -19.33 9.81
C LEU A 19 2.10 -19.59 9.54
N ASP A 20 1.32 -19.93 10.57
CA ASP A 20 -0.13 -20.09 10.46
C ASP A 20 -0.80 -18.76 10.07
N GLU A 21 -0.34 -17.62 10.62
CA GLU A 21 -0.85 -16.31 10.19
C GLU A 21 -0.43 -15.93 8.78
N ILE A 22 0.75 -16.34 8.30
CA ILE A 22 1.14 -16.17 6.89
C ILE A 22 0.18 -16.94 5.98
N VAL A 23 -0.24 -18.14 6.39
CA VAL A 23 -1.28 -18.89 5.67
C VAL A 23 -2.60 -18.13 5.72
N ASN A 24 -3.00 -17.59 6.88
CA ASN A 24 -4.23 -16.80 7.01
C ASN A 24 -4.19 -15.49 6.21
N LEU A 25 -3.02 -14.90 6.00
CA LEU A 25 -2.83 -13.74 5.13
C LEU A 25 -3.21 -14.06 3.68
N SER A 26 -2.88 -15.26 3.20
CA SER A 26 -3.31 -15.74 1.87
C SER A 26 -4.82 -15.97 1.75
N LEU A 27 -5.52 -16.09 2.88
CA LEU A 27 -6.97 -16.25 2.95
C LEU A 27 -7.72 -14.91 3.02
N VAL A 28 -7.02 -13.77 3.03
CA VAL A 28 -7.65 -12.46 2.91
C VAL A 28 -8.39 -12.40 1.58
N GLY A 29 -9.70 -12.19 1.62
CA GLY A 29 -10.53 -12.14 0.42
C GLY A 29 -10.03 -11.09 -0.58
N ALA A 30 -9.98 -11.47 -1.86
CA ALA A 30 -9.43 -10.63 -2.94
C ALA A 30 -10.02 -9.22 -2.95
N GLU A 31 -11.35 -9.07 -2.79
CA GLU A 31 -12.02 -7.77 -2.75
C GLU A 31 -11.53 -6.89 -1.60
N LYS A 32 -11.32 -7.47 -0.41
CA LYS A 32 -10.81 -6.74 0.76
C LYS A 32 -9.37 -6.30 0.51
N TRP A 33 -8.53 -7.21 0.01
CA TRP A 33 -7.13 -6.91 -0.31
C TRP A 33 -7.02 -5.79 -1.35
N GLU A 34 -7.74 -5.91 -2.47
CA GLU A 34 -7.76 -4.91 -3.54
C GLU A 34 -8.23 -3.55 -3.03
N SER A 35 -9.25 -3.51 -2.19
CA SER A 35 -9.75 -2.26 -1.60
C SER A 35 -8.70 -1.56 -0.75
N ILE A 36 -8.03 -2.29 0.16
CA ILE A 36 -6.97 -1.76 1.03
C ILE A 36 -5.79 -1.27 0.18
N LEU A 37 -5.30 -2.13 -0.73
CA LEU A 37 -4.15 -1.84 -1.56
C LEU A 37 -4.40 -0.64 -2.48
N LYS A 38 -5.57 -0.58 -3.12
CA LYS A 38 -5.93 0.54 -4.00
C LYS A 38 -5.96 1.86 -3.24
N LYS A 39 -6.52 1.87 -2.03
CA LYS A 39 -6.56 3.06 -1.17
C LYS A 39 -5.14 3.51 -0.82
N LYS A 40 -4.29 2.59 -0.34
CA LYS A 40 -2.90 2.86 0.04
C LYS A 40 -2.07 3.35 -1.14
N LEU A 41 -2.19 2.71 -2.31
CA LEU A 41 -1.53 3.13 -3.55
C LEU A 41 -1.92 4.55 -3.93
N TRP A 42 -3.20 4.87 -3.94
CA TRP A 42 -3.65 6.22 -4.27
C TRP A 42 -3.10 7.26 -3.29
N SER A 43 -3.23 7.03 -1.98
CA SER A 43 -2.68 7.93 -0.96
C SER A 43 -1.16 8.13 -1.11
N ALA A 44 -0.43 7.11 -1.54
CA ALA A 44 1.02 7.17 -1.71
C ALA A 44 1.47 7.98 -2.95
N VAL A 45 0.60 8.12 -3.96
CA VAL A 45 0.96 8.75 -5.25
C VAL A 45 0.19 10.03 -5.55
N ALA A 46 -0.95 10.28 -4.91
CA ALA A 46 -1.86 11.39 -5.22
C ALA A 46 -1.14 12.74 -5.19
N ALA A 47 -0.32 13.01 -4.17
CA ALA A 47 0.44 14.25 -4.08
C ALA A 47 1.39 14.44 -5.27
N HIS A 48 2.08 13.39 -5.73
CA HIS A 48 2.92 13.49 -6.92
C HIS A 48 2.09 13.77 -8.18
N VAL A 49 0.98 13.04 -8.36
CA VAL A 49 0.08 13.22 -9.51
C VAL A 49 -0.47 14.64 -9.56
N PHE A 50 -0.90 15.20 -8.44
CA PHE A 50 -1.42 16.57 -8.40
C PHE A 50 -0.31 17.61 -8.52
N ASP A 51 0.68 17.56 -7.64
CA ASP A 51 1.61 18.67 -7.46
C ASP A 51 2.73 18.68 -8.52
N GLN A 52 3.16 17.50 -8.99
CA GLN A 52 4.30 17.37 -9.91
C GLN A 52 3.87 17.18 -11.36
N ILE A 53 2.64 16.72 -11.60
CA ILE A 53 2.12 16.42 -12.94
C ILE A 53 0.99 17.38 -13.32
N LEU A 54 -0.15 17.33 -12.64
CA LEU A 54 -1.36 18.09 -13.01
C LEU A 54 -1.19 19.60 -12.85
N MET A 55 -0.70 20.07 -11.71
CA MET A 55 -0.57 21.51 -11.42
C MET A 55 0.38 22.23 -12.39
N PRO A 56 1.59 21.71 -12.69
CA PRO A 56 2.47 22.33 -13.67
C PRO A 56 1.88 22.34 -15.08
N ALA A 57 1.12 21.31 -15.45
CA ALA A 57 0.44 21.26 -16.74
C ALA A 57 -0.74 22.24 -16.78
N ALA A 58 -1.51 22.38 -15.71
CA ALA A 58 -2.65 23.28 -15.62
C ALA A 58 -2.26 24.77 -15.71
N ALA A 59 -0.99 25.10 -15.46
CA ALA A 59 -0.48 26.47 -15.60
C ALA A 59 -0.35 26.96 -17.06
N VAL A 60 -0.51 26.08 -18.05
CA VAL A 60 -0.47 26.46 -19.47
C VAL A 60 -1.87 26.71 -20.04
N ASP A 61 -2.03 27.77 -20.82
CA ASP A 61 -3.32 28.16 -21.42
C ASP A 61 -3.53 27.57 -22.82
N ASN A 62 -3.12 26.31 -23.02
CA ASN A 62 -3.29 25.60 -24.28
C ASN A 62 -3.49 24.09 -24.03
N ALA A 63 -4.64 23.56 -24.45
CA ALA A 63 -4.99 22.15 -24.32
C ALA A 63 -3.95 21.21 -24.96
N GLY A 64 -3.38 21.59 -26.11
CA GLY A 64 -2.35 20.78 -26.77
C GLY A 64 -1.06 20.67 -25.95
N THR A 65 -0.60 21.80 -25.39
CA THR A 65 0.57 21.86 -24.51
C THR A 65 0.29 21.17 -23.18
N PHE A 66 -0.91 21.34 -22.60
CA PHE A 66 -1.35 20.66 -21.39
C PHE A 66 -1.22 19.14 -21.53
N ASN A 67 -1.85 18.56 -22.56
CA ASN A 67 -1.82 17.11 -22.80
C ASN A 67 -0.39 16.59 -22.99
N THR A 68 0.42 17.33 -23.75
CA THR A 68 1.82 16.97 -23.98
C THR A 68 2.64 16.97 -22.67
N LEU A 69 2.42 17.95 -21.79
CA LEU A 69 3.11 18.03 -20.50
C LEU A 69 2.70 16.89 -19.55
N ILE A 70 1.40 16.58 -19.49
CA ILE A 70 0.90 15.43 -18.72
C ILE A 70 1.55 14.15 -19.21
N ASP A 71 1.50 13.90 -20.53
CA ASP A 71 2.05 12.68 -21.13
C ASP A 71 3.55 12.52 -20.82
N ILE A 72 4.33 13.59 -20.98
CA ILE A 72 5.78 13.56 -20.71
C ILE A 72 6.05 13.29 -19.23
N LYS A 73 5.41 14.03 -18.33
CA LYS A 73 5.66 13.94 -16.88
C LYS A 73 5.20 12.60 -16.31
N LEU A 74 4.03 12.13 -16.72
CA LEU A 74 3.49 10.85 -16.28
C LEU A 74 4.35 9.69 -16.78
N LYS A 75 4.77 9.70 -18.06
CA LYS A 75 5.69 8.69 -18.60
C LYS A 75 7.03 8.68 -17.89
N HIS A 76 7.60 9.86 -17.64
CA HIS A 76 8.86 9.98 -16.93
C HIS A 76 8.77 9.42 -15.50
N TRP A 77 7.73 9.79 -14.75
CA TRP A 77 7.55 9.31 -13.39
C TRP A 77 7.32 7.80 -13.33
N ALA A 78 6.51 7.26 -14.25
CA ALA A 78 6.27 5.82 -14.32
C ALA A 78 7.53 5.01 -14.64
N ASP A 79 8.40 5.55 -15.49
CA ASP A 79 9.67 4.94 -15.86
C ASP A 79 10.67 4.90 -14.69
N LYS A 80 10.62 5.87 -13.78
CA LYS A 80 11.66 6.06 -12.75
C LYS A 80 11.24 5.64 -11.35
N GLU A 81 10.01 5.96 -10.96
CA GLU A 81 9.62 5.98 -9.55
C GLU A 81 8.38 5.14 -9.25
N LEU A 82 7.39 5.09 -10.16
CA LEU A 82 6.10 4.47 -9.87
C LEU A 82 6.21 2.99 -9.48
N ALA A 83 7.05 2.21 -10.17
CA ALA A 83 7.22 0.79 -9.88
C ALA A 83 7.80 0.58 -8.47
N ASN A 84 8.85 1.34 -8.12
CA ASN A 84 9.44 1.33 -6.79
C ASN A 84 8.42 1.71 -5.72
N LYS A 85 7.67 2.79 -5.95
CA LYS A 85 6.66 3.27 -5.02
C LYS A 85 5.54 2.25 -4.83
N SER A 86 5.13 1.60 -5.91
CA SER A 86 4.08 0.57 -5.87
C SER A 86 4.51 -0.68 -5.09
N VAL A 87 5.75 -1.14 -5.28
CA VAL A 87 6.31 -2.28 -4.52
C VAL A 87 6.45 -1.92 -3.05
N GLN A 88 6.97 -0.73 -2.74
CA GLN A 88 7.09 -0.23 -1.38
C GLN A 88 5.71 -0.18 -0.69
N THR A 89 4.72 0.45 -1.32
CA THR A 89 3.37 0.57 -0.75
C THR A 89 2.68 -0.79 -0.63
N GLY A 90 2.90 -1.71 -1.58
CA GLY A 90 2.41 -3.08 -1.49
C GLY A 90 3.01 -3.82 -0.29
N TRP A 91 4.32 -3.68 -0.07
CA TRP A 91 5.01 -4.25 1.09
C TRP A 91 4.55 -3.67 2.42
N GLU A 92 4.44 -2.34 2.51
CA GLU A 92 3.92 -1.65 3.70
C GLU A 92 2.50 -2.13 4.02
N THR A 93 1.64 -2.23 3.00
CA THR A 93 0.27 -2.72 3.15
C THR A 93 0.23 -4.17 3.63
N LEU A 94 1.05 -5.04 3.03
CA LEU A 94 1.14 -6.45 3.45
C LEU A 94 1.60 -6.56 4.91
N SER A 95 2.63 -5.79 5.27
CA SER A 95 3.21 -5.76 6.61
C SER A 95 2.20 -5.28 7.65
N GLU A 96 1.42 -4.24 7.33
CA GLU A 96 0.35 -3.75 8.21
C GLU A 96 -0.73 -4.81 8.44
N VAL A 97 -1.26 -5.43 7.37
CA VAL A 97 -2.29 -6.47 7.48
C VAL A 97 -1.77 -7.66 8.28
N PHE A 98 -0.51 -8.04 8.06
CA PHE A 98 0.10 -9.15 8.79
C PHE A 98 0.30 -8.84 10.28
N ARG A 99 0.75 -7.62 10.62
CA ARG A 99 0.84 -7.17 12.02
C ARG A 99 -0.52 -7.16 12.70
N GLU A 100 -1.56 -6.66 12.04
CA GLU A 100 -2.93 -6.66 12.58
C GLU A 100 -3.43 -8.09 12.87
N GLN A 101 -3.12 -9.05 12.00
CA GLN A 101 -3.48 -10.45 12.16
C GLN A 101 -2.81 -11.07 13.40
N VAL A 102 -1.49 -10.92 13.55
CA VAL A 102 -0.73 -11.39 14.72
C VAL A 102 -1.24 -10.74 16.01
N GLN A 103 -1.41 -9.41 16.02
CA GLN A 103 -1.97 -8.71 17.18
C GLN A 103 -3.39 -9.19 17.53
N SER A 104 -4.20 -9.54 16.52
CA SER A 104 -5.53 -10.09 16.75
C SER A 104 -5.50 -11.50 17.38
N LEU A 105 -4.47 -12.30 17.09
CA LEU A 105 -4.24 -13.58 17.77
C LEU A 105 -3.88 -13.35 19.23
N ASP A 106 -2.96 -12.43 19.51
CA ASP A 106 -2.50 -12.12 20.86
C ASP A 106 -3.66 -11.62 21.73
N ALA A 107 -4.54 -10.80 21.15
CA ALA A 107 -5.77 -10.35 21.80
C ALA A 107 -6.73 -11.51 22.12
N ARG A 108 -6.79 -12.56 21.29
CA ARG A 108 -7.60 -13.77 21.56
C ARG A 108 -6.94 -14.63 22.65
N ALA A 109 -5.62 -14.83 22.59
CA ALA A 109 -4.86 -15.57 23.60
C ALA A 109 -5.01 -14.92 24.99
N SER A 110 -4.97 -13.58 25.04
CA SER A 110 -5.23 -12.78 26.23
C SER A 110 -6.60 -13.03 26.86
N ARG A 111 -7.65 -13.12 26.05
CA ARG A 111 -9.01 -13.43 26.53
C ARG A 111 -9.14 -14.86 27.05
N SER A 112 -8.34 -15.79 26.54
CA SER A 112 -8.34 -17.20 26.97
C SER A 112 -7.46 -17.49 28.19
N GLY A 113 -6.77 -16.47 28.74
CA GLY A 113 -5.87 -16.63 29.89
C GLY A 113 -4.51 -17.27 29.54
N ALA A 114 -4.16 -17.34 28.25
CA ALA A 114 -2.92 -17.91 27.74
C ALA A 114 -1.84 -16.85 27.42
N HIS A 115 -1.98 -15.63 27.94
CA HIS A 115 -1.09 -14.50 27.67
C HIS A 115 0.19 -14.60 28.50
N ASP A 116 1.32 -14.64 27.78
CA ASP A 116 2.67 -14.65 28.35
C ASP A 116 3.45 -13.45 27.76
N PRO A 117 3.74 -12.42 28.58
CA PRO A 117 4.42 -11.22 28.12
C PRO A 117 5.81 -11.47 27.50
N VAL A 118 6.49 -12.55 27.88
CA VAL A 118 7.80 -12.91 27.33
C VAL A 118 7.63 -13.53 25.95
N PHE A 119 6.65 -14.42 25.81
CA PHE A 119 6.33 -15.06 24.54
C PHE A 119 5.80 -14.05 23.51
N ASP A 120 4.98 -13.07 23.93
CA ASP A 120 4.46 -12.03 23.04
C ASP A 120 5.58 -11.14 22.49
N ARG A 121 6.56 -10.77 23.32
CA ARG A 121 7.77 -10.05 22.88
C ARG A 121 8.62 -10.86 21.91
N LEU A 122 8.71 -12.18 22.13
CA LEU A 122 9.43 -13.06 21.22
C LEU A 122 8.74 -13.11 19.85
N LYS A 123 7.40 -13.24 19.81
CA LYS A 123 6.63 -13.21 18.56
C LYS A 123 6.82 -11.89 17.81
N GLU A 124 6.74 -10.75 18.51
CA GLU A 124 6.97 -9.45 17.90
C GLU A 124 8.39 -9.33 17.32
N ALA A 125 9.42 -9.82 18.03
CA ALA A 125 10.79 -9.82 17.53
C ALA A 125 10.98 -10.71 16.30
N VAL A 126 10.37 -11.91 16.28
CA VAL A 126 10.42 -12.81 15.12
C VAL A 126 9.68 -12.21 13.92
N LEU A 127 8.54 -11.57 14.17
CA LEU A 127 7.76 -10.86 13.14
C LEU A 127 8.56 -9.72 12.51
N GLU A 128 9.16 -8.84 13.32
CA GLU A 128 9.95 -7.71 12.82
C GLU A 128 11.23 -8.17 12.11
N ALA A 129 11.88 -9.24 12.58
CA ALA A 129 13.00 -9.84 11.86
C ALA A 129 12.56 -10.38 10.48
N ALA A 130 11.47 -11.14 10.41
CA ALA A 130 10.96 -11.68 9.15
C ALA A 130 10.56 -10.58 8.15
N LEU A 131 9.96 -9.49 8.63
CA LEU A 131 9.60 -8.34 7.80
C LEU A 131 10.83 -7.54 7.34
N SER A 132 11.80 -7.29 8.23
CA SER A 132 12.99 -6.49 7.89
C SER A 132 13.96 -7.21 6.95
N GLU A 133 14.02 -8.55 7.00
CA GLU A 133 14.86 -9.34 6.11
C GLU A 133 14.24 -9.56 4.73
N HIS A 134 12.94 -9.26 4.55
CA HIS A 134 12.25 -9.46 3.28
C HIS A 134 12.86 -8.60 2.16
N LYS A 135 13.11 -9.24 1.02
CA LYS A 135 13.60 -8.58 -0.20
C LYS A 135 12.78 -9.05 -1.39
N TRP A 136 12.25 -8.09 -2.13
CA TRP A 136 11.64 -8.34 -3.43
C TRP A 136 12.68 -8.80 -4.44
N ASP A 137 12.27 -9.69 -5.34
CA ASP A 137 13.07 -10.00 -6.53
C ASP A 137 13.19 -8.74 -7.39
N ALA A 138 14.43 -8.32 -7.68
CA ALA A 138 14.69 -7.17 -8.54
C ALA A 138 14.01 -7.29 -9.92
N LYS A 139 13.83 -8.51 -10.43
CA LYS A 139 13.12 -8.75 -11.70
C LYS A 139 11.63 -8.41 -11.63
N ALA A 140 11.01 -8.58 -10.46
CA ALA A 140 9.59 -8.26 -10.27
C ALA A 140 9.32 -6.76 -10.48
N LEU A 141 10.28 -5.92 -10.09
CA LEU A 141 10.23 -4.49 -10.30
C LEU A 141 10.29 -4.14 -11.79
N ASP A 142 11.19 -4.78 -12.54
CA ASP A 142 11.29 -4.58 -13.99
C ASP A 142 9.99 -4.99 -14.71
N TYR A 143 9.41 -6.12 -14.33
CA TYR A 143 8.11 -6.55 -14.88
C TYR A 143 7.00 -5.57 -14.55
N LEU A 144 6.93 -5.09 -13.31
CA LEU A 144 5.91 -4.12 -12.90
C LEU A 144 6.04 -2.81 -13.67
N ARG A 145 7.26 -2.33 -13.88
CA ARG A 145 7.52 -1.14 -14.70
C ARG A 145 7.00 -1.32 -16.13
N VAL A 146 7.26 -2.45 -16.76
CA VAL A 146 6.74 -2.75 -18.11
C VAL A 146 5.20 -2.76 -18.13
N ILE A 147 4.57 -3.40 -17.13
CA ILE A 147 3.10 -3.44 -17.01
C ILE A 147 2.53 -2.02 -16.87
N GLN A 148 3.13 -1.18 -16.02
CA GLN A 148 2.69 0.19 -15.77
C GLN A 148 2.87 1.07 -17.01
N LEU A 149 4.00 0.95 -17.70
CA LEU A 149 4.24 1.66 -18.97
C LEU A 149 3.21 1.27 -20.03
N ASN A 150 2.95 -0.03 -20.19
CA ASN A 150 1.94 -0.52 -21.14
C ASN A 150 0.54 0.00 -20.78
N ALA A 151 0.18 0.01 -19.49
CA ALA A 151 -1.12 0.49 -19.03
C ALA A 151 -1.34 1.99 -19.29
N MET A 152 -0.28 2.80 -19.26
CA MET A 152 -0.37 4.22 -19.60
C MET A 152 -0.47 4.49 -21.10
N GLU A 153 0.04 3.59 -21.94
CA GLU A 153 -0.07 3.70 -23.39
C GLU A 153 -1.41 3.20 -23.91
N ASP A 154 -2.15 2.46 -23.09
CA ASP A 154 -3.50 2.02 -23.40
C ASP A 154 -4.47 3.22 -23.42
N ARG A 155 -4.97 3.52 -24.61
CA ARG A 155 -5.96 4.58 -24.85
C ARG A 155 -7.38 4.03 -24.98
N LEU A 156 -7.58 2.74 -24.76
CA LEU A 156 -8.88 2.09 -24.93
C LEU A 156 -9.77 2.38 -23.72
N VAL A 157 -10.94 2.96 -24.00
CA VAL A 157 -12.03 3.05 -23.03
C VAL A 157 -12.98 1.90 -23.33
N PRO A 158 -13.04 0.86 -22.47
CA PRO A 158 -13.72 -0.40 -22.81
C PRO A 158 -15.23 -0.23 -22.88
N ASP A 159 -15.81 0.61 -22.02
CA ASP A 159 -17.23 0.92 -22.02
C ASP A 159 -17.52 2.27 -21.33
N ARG A 160 -18.75 2.77 -21.50
CA ARG A 160 -19.21 4.02 -20.89
C ARG A 160 -19.13 4.02 -19.37
N ARG A 161 -19.40 2.89 -18.72
CA ARG A 161 -19.38 2.79 -17.25
C ARG A 161 -17.96 2.89 -16.71
N ALA A 162 -16.95 2.39 -17.43
CA ALA A 162 -15.55 2.57 -17.11
C ALA A 162 -15.15 4.06 -17.20
N TRP A 163 -15.60 4.75 -18.25
CA TRP A 163 -15.40 6.19 -18.42
C TRP A 163 -16.04 7.01 -17.28
N ASP A 164 -17.31 6.77 -16.98
CA ASP A 164 -18.04 7.48 -15.92
C ASP A 164 -17.37 7.26 -14.55
N ARG A 165 -16.88 6.04 -14.28
CA ARG A 165 -16.12 5.74 -13.05
C ARG A 165 -14.79 6.49 -12.99
N ALA A 166 -14.08 6.62 -14.11
CA ALA A 166 -12.82 7.36 -14.18
C ALA A 166 -13.04 8.86 -13.92
N ILE A 167 -14.08 9.46 -14.53
CA ILE A 167 -14.48 10.84 -14.25
C ILE A 167 -14.83 11.00 -12.77
N GLN A 168 -15.68 10.15 -12.22
CA GLN A 168 -16.07 10.23 -10.82
C GLN A 168 -14.86 10.14 -9.90
N PHE A 169 -13.95 9.20 -10.16
CA PHE A 169 -12.71 9.05 -9.40
C PHE A 169 -11.85 10.32 -9.43
N MET A 170 -11.62 10.90 -10.60
CA MET A 170 -10.81 12.12 -10.72
C MET A 170 -11.50 13.32 -10.07
N THR A 171 -12.82 13.49 -10.25
CA THR A 171 -13.58 14.57 -9.61
C THR A 171 -13.50 14.50 -8.10
N THR A 172 -13.75 13.32 -7.51
CA THR A 172 -13.62 13.12 -6.06
C THR A 172 -12.19 13.39 -5.59
N SER A 173 -11.20 12.88 -6.32
CA SER A 173 -9.80 13.05 -5.94
C SER A 173 -9.32 14.51 -5.96
N VAL A 174 -9.76 15.29 -6.96
CA VAL A 174 -9.47 16.73 -7.03
C VAL A 174 -10.15 17.46 -5.86
N GLN A 175 -11.41 17.13 -5.56
CA GLN A 175 -12.14 17.73 -4.45
C GLN A 175 -11.46 17.43 -3.10
N ASP A 176 -11.05 16.18 -2.88
CA ASP A 176 -10.35 15.78 -1.67
C ASP A 176 -9.02 16.54 -1.54
N ARG A 177 -8.26 16.66 -2.64
CA ARG A 177 -7.00 17.41 -2.65
C ARG A 177 -7.20 18.90 -2.37
N LEU A 178 -8.25 19.50 -2.91
CA LEU A 178 -8.59 20.90 -2.66
C LEU A 178 -8.90 21.12 -1.18
N ASN A 179 -9.70 20.24 -0.58
CA ASN A 179 -10.04 20.29 0.84
C ASN A 179 -8.79 20.18 1.73
N GLU A 180 -7.84 19.30 1.38
CA GLU A 180 -6.56 19.18 2.10
C GLU A 180 -5.75 20.48 2.09
N VAL A 181 -5.67 21.14 0.92
CA VAL A 181 -4.94 22.41 0.75
C VAL A 181 -5.64 23.54 1.50
N ASP A 182 -6.97 23.62 1.44
CA ASP A 182 -7.75 24.63 2.16
C ASP A 182 -7.56 24.52 3.68
N ILE A 183 -7.57 23.28 4.22
CA ILE A 183 -7.29 23.04 5.63
C ILE A 183 -5.87 23.49 5.99
N ALA A 184 -4.88 23.17 5.16
CA ALA A 184 -3.49 23.57 5.40
C ALA A 184 -3.32 25.09 5.42
N LEU A 185 -4.00 25.83 4.53
CA LEU A 185 -4.01 27.29 4.52
C LEU A 185 -4.62 27.88 5.80
N VAL A 186 -5.75 27.32 6.26
CA VAL A 186 -6.41 27.78 7.50
C VAL A 186 -5.55 27.54 8.75
N VAL A 187 -4.72 26.50 8.77
CA VAL A 187 -3.79 26.22 9.88
C VAL A 187 -2.59 27.19 9.87
N LEU A 188 -2.12 27.61 8.70
CA LEU A 188 -1.00 28.54 8.56
C LEU A 188 -1.37 30.00 8.90
N ASP A 189 -2.64 30.36 8.78
CA ASP A 189 -3.16 31.70 9.15
C ASP A 189 -3.45 31.84 10.68
N ARG A 190 -3.16 30.82 11.50
CA ARG A 190 -3.30 30.83 12.97
C ARG A 190 -1.96 30.81 13.69
#